data_AF-A0A0P1KX57-F1
#
_entry.id   AF-A0A0P1KX57-F1
#
_cell.length_a   1.000
_cell.length_b   1.000
_cell.length_c   1.000
_cell.angle_alpha   90.00
_cell.angle_beta   90.00
_cell.angle_gamma   90.00
#
_symmetry.space_group_name_H-M   'P 1'
#
loop_
_entity.id
_entity.type
_entity.pdbx_description
1 polymer ?
#
loop_
_entity_poly.entity_id
_entity_poly.type
_entity_poly.pdbx_seq_one_letter_code
_entity_poly.pdbx_strand_id
1 'polypeptide(L)'
;MPSRNSINRPKQQMNLNRKVHSLAKRRDAREKAGLLQPARSHETSKSGQPKSVPIDLYKGEQSTSGPVTTKTLSKKRAKKIERNLRYAEQRKLLVDVQKKVEDDMEVDGEVAASSAGSDATKKSQLARVKEAFFRAMEDTASSGLVLENGAGTTLGGRFFS
;
A
#
# COMPACT_ATOMS: atom_id res chain seq x y z
N MET A 1 -8.50 34.50 47.53
CA MET A 1 -8.90 35.48 48.56
C MET A 1 -10.17 36.21 48.14
N PRO A 2 -11.07 36.55 49.09
CA PRO A 2 -12.18 37.47 48.84
C PRO A 2 -11.64 38.81 48.33
N SER A 3 -12.34 39.44 47.39
CA SER A 3 -11.94 40.76 46.89
C SER A 3 -12.25 41.84 47.94
N ARG A 4 -11.28 42.72 48.21
CA ARG A 4 -11.41 43.84 49.15
C ARG A 4 -12.66 44.71 48.91
N ASN A 5 -13.01 44.95 47.64
CA ASN A 5 -14.12 45.84 47.27
C ASN A 5 -15.50 45.17 47.30
N SER A 6 -15.58 43.84 47.39
CA SER A 6 -16.85 43.11 47.46
C SER A 6 -16.66 41.84 48.27
N ILE A 7 -16.66 41.98 49.59
CA ILE A 7 -16.34 40.91 50.54
C ILE A 7 -17.47 39.87 50.60
N ASN A 8 -18.72 40.31 50.47
CA ASN A 8 -19.91 39.44 50.47
C ASN A 8 -20.15 38.70 49.16
N ARG A 9 -19.33 38.92 48.12
CA ARG A 9 -19.46 38.25 46.81
C ARG A 9 -18.31 37.25 46.59
N PRO A 10 -18.59 35.94 46.46
CA PRO A 10 -17.55 34.93 46.30
C PRO A 10 -16.91 34.98 44.90
N LYS A 11 -15.70 35.56 44.80
CA LYS A 11 -14.98 35.68 43.51
C LYS A 11 -14.34 34.37 43.06
N GLN A 12 -13.54 33.75 43.94
CA GLN A 12 -12.71 32.60 43.57
C GLN A 12 -13.54 31.35 43.27
N GLN A 13 -14.53 31.05 44.11
CA GLN A 13 -15.42 29.90 43.91
C GLN A 13 -16.21 30.01 42.61
N MET A 14 -16.82 31.17 42.32
CA MET A 14 -17.53 31.38 41.05
C MET A 14 -16.61 31.23 39.83
N ASN A 15 -15.39 31.77 39.90
CA ASN A 15 -14.44 31.65 38.80
C ASN A 15 -14.01 30.20 38.57
N LEU A 16 -13.77 29.44 39.64
CA LEU A 16 -13.44 28.03 39.53
C LEU A 16 -14.62 27.22 38.99
N ASN A 17 -15.82 27.45 39.48
CA ASN A 17 -17.02 26.77 39.00
C ASN A 17 -17.24 27.02 37.50
N ARG A 18 -17.12 28.28 37.06
CA ARG A 18 -17.21 28.64 35.64
C ARG A 18 -16.14 27.93 34.80
N LYS A 19 -14.90 27.85 35.29
CA LYS A 19 -13.81 27.15 34.60
C LYS A 19 -14.09 25.66 34.49
N VAL A 20 -14.51 25.01 35.57
CA VAL A 20 -14.84 23.57 35.58
C VAL A 20 -15.94 23.25 34.57
N HIS A 21 -17.05 24.00 34.58
CA HIS A 21 -18.12 23.79 33.59
C HIS A 21 -17.66 24.05 32.16
N SER A 22 -16.84 25.09 31.93
CA SER A 22 -16.29 25.34 30.58
C SER A 22 -15.38 24.21 30.11
N LEU A 23 -14.57 23.64 30.99
CA LEU A 23 -13.65 22.54 30.64
C LEU A 23 -14.42 21.24 30.43
N ALA A 24 -15.43 20.95 31.26
CA ALA A 24 -16.32 19.80 31.09
C ALA A 24 -17.01 19.83 29.72
N LYS A 25 -17.62 20.97 29.34
CA LYS A 25 -18.24 21.13 28.02
C LYS A 25 -17.26 20.90 26.86
N ARG A 26 -16.02 21.38 26.99
CA ARG A 26 -14.96 21.13 25.98
C ARG A 26 -14.57 19.66 25.92
N ARG A 27 -14.47 18.97 27.06
CA ARG A 27 -14.20 17.53 27.11
C ARG A 27 -15.31 16.75 26.43
N ASP A 28 -16.57 17.04 26.76
CA ASP A 28 -17.74 16.37 26.18
C ASP A 28 -17.82 16.57 24.67
N ALA A 29 -17.53 17.79 24.19
CA ALA A 29 -17.48 18.07 22.76
C ALA A 29 -16.38 17.27 22.04
N ARG A 30 -15.19 17.12 22.65
CA ARG A 30 -14.08 16.33 22.10
C ARG A 30 -14.38 14.83 22.11
N GLU A 31 -15.09 14.37 23.13
CA GLU A 31 -15.57 12.98 23.24
C GLU A 31 -16.59 12.67 22.15
N LYS A 32 -17.61 13.52 21.98
CA LYS A 32 -18.61 13.38 20.91
C LYS A 32 -18.02 13.41 19.51
N ALA A 33 -16.99 14.23 19.31
CA ALA A 33 -16.28 14.30 18.04
C ALA A 33 -15.23 13.17 17.86
N GLY A 34 -15.15 12.20 18.77
CA GLY A 34 -14.30 11.02 18.63
C GLY A 34 -12.79 11.29 18.65
N LEU A 35 -12.34 12.45 19.15
CA LEU A 35 -10.92 12.80 19.20
C LEU A 35 -10.20 12.15 20.39
N LEU A 36 -10.95 11.69 21.39
CA LEU A 36 -10.42 10.98 22.55
C LEU A 36 -10.28 9.50 22.21
N GLN A 37 -9.26 8.87 22.78
CA GLN A 37 -9.04 7.44 22.57
C GLN A 37 -10.09 6.64 23.35
N PRO A 38 -10.55 5.50 22.80
CA PRO A 38 -11.54 4.66 23.47
C PRO A 38 -10.96 3.98 24.71
N ALA A 39 -11.84 3.35 25.49
CA ALA A 39 -11.46 2.56 26.66
C ALA A 39 -10.48 1.43 26.30
N ARG A 40 -9.73 0.95 27.29
CA ARG A 40 -8.69 -0.08 27.11
C ARG A 40 -9.24 -1.41 26.59
N SER A 41 -10.45 -1.78 27.00
CA SER A 41 -11.13 -3.03 26.62
C SER A 41 -11.86 -2.94 25.28
N HIS A 42 -11.97 -1.74 24.70
CA HIS A 42 -12.66 -1.55 23.43
C HIS A 42 -11.89 -2.21 22.30
N GLU A 43 -12.57 -2.81 21.32
CA GLU A 43 -11.95 -3.57 20.23
C GLU A 43 -10.98 -2.74 19.39
N THR A 44 -11.30 -1.46 19.19
CA THR A 44 -10.45 -0.51 18.45
C THR A 44 -9.31 0.06 19.30
N SER A 45 -9.17 -0.36 20.56
CA SER A 45 -8.11 0.10 21.46
C SER A 45 -6.78 -0.57 21.13
N LYS A 46 -5.76 0.25 20.88
CA LYS A 46 -4.38 -0.22 20.65
C LYS A 46 -3.58 -0.34 21.93
N SER A 47 -4.21 -0.81 23.00
CA SER A 47 -3.56 -0.93 24.31
C SER A 47 -2.71 -2.19 24.34
N GLY A 48 -1.41 -2.06 24.65
CA GLY A 48 -0.46 -3.19 24.63
C GLY A 48 0.14 -3.50 23.25
N GLN A 49 -0.32 -2.84 22.18
CA GLN A 49 0.24 -2.95 20.83
C GLN A 49 1.21 -1.79 20.54
N PRO A 50 2.20 -1.96 19.64
CA PRO A 50 3.09 -0.88 19.24
C PRO A 50 2.31 0.22 18.52
N LYS A 51 2.39 1.45 19.02
CA LYS A 51 1.69 2.61 18.46
C LYS A 51 2.59 3.31 17.44
N SER A 52 2.18 3.37 16.18
CA SER A 52 2.95 4.13 15.19
C SER A 52 2.05 4.75 14.11
N VAL A 53 2.13 6.07 14.00
CA VAL A 53 1.41 6.85 12.99
C VAL A 53 1.66 6.34 11.55
N PRO A 54 2.89 5.99 11.13
CA PRO A 54 3.11 5.55 9.76
C PRO A 54 2.42 4.23 9.42
N ILE A 55 2.32 3.29 10.36
CA ILE A 55 1.61 2.01 10.11
C ILE A 55 0.12 2.25 10.06
N ASP A 56 -0.41 3.08 10.97
CA ASP A 56 -1.82 3.46 10.99
C ASP A 56 -2.23 4.11 9.66
N LEU A 57 -1.43 5.06 9.18
CA LEU A 57 -1.64 5.71 7.87
C LEU A 57 -1.50 4.72 6.69
N TYR A 58 -0.56 3.77 6.76
CA TYR A 58 -0.39 2.76 5.72
C TYR A 58 -1.59 1.81 5.62
N LYS A 59 -2.18 1.43 6.76
CA LYS A 59 -3.39 0.60 6.82
C LYS A 59 -4.68 1.36 6.48
N GLY A 60 -4.61 2.67 6.31
CA GLY A 60 -5.79 3.52 6.12
C GLY A 60 -6.64 3.67 7.39
N GLU A 61 -6.08 3.35 8.56
CA GLU A 61 -6.79 3.58 9.82
C GLU A 61 -6.92 5.08 10.05
N GLN A 62 -8.17 5.53 10.24
CA GLN A 62 -8.51 6.94 10.36
C GLN A 62 -7.68 7.58 11.46
N SER A 63 -6.81 8.51 11.09
CA SER A 63 -6.26 9.43 12.07
C SER A 63 -7.44 10.20 12.65
N THR A 64 -7.66 10.13 13.96
CA THR A 64 -8.75 10.81 14.70
C THR A 64 -8.69 12.35 14.65
N SER A 65 -7.95 12.91 13.69
CA SER A 65 -7.81 14.33 13.44
C SER A 65 -8.74 14.68 12.27
N GLY A 66 -9.33 15.87 12.31
CA GLY A 66 -10.25 16.36 11.28
C GLY A 66 -9.65 16.43 9.86
N PRO A 67 -10.30 17.12 8.91
CA PRO A 67 -9.98 17.03 7.48
C PRO A 67 -8.54 17.42 7.10
N VAL A 68 -7.83 18.15 7.97
CA VAL A 68 -6.43 18.52 7.78
C VAL A 68 -5.58 17.87 8.87
N THR A 69 -4.49 17.21 8.47
CA THR A 69 -3.54 16.57 9.39
C THR A 69 -2.10 16.95 9.05
N THR A 70 -1.24 16.95 10.06
CA THR A 70 0.22 17.09 9.88
C THR A 70 0.92 15.74 9.75
N LYS A 71 0.16 14.65 9.75
CA LYS A 71 0.67 13.28 9.78
C LYS A 71 0.75 12.74 8.35
N THR A 72 1.95 12.40 7.90
CA THR A 72 2.18 11.91 6.54
C THR A 72 2.93 10.59 6.54
N LEU A 73 2.68 9.76 5.53
CA LEU A 73 3.48 8.57 5.25
C LEU A 73 4.55 8.89 4.20
N SER A 74 5.81 8.90 4.60
CA SER A 74 6.92 9.03 3.65
C SER A 74 6.96 7.82 2.71
N LYS A 75 7.12 8.06 1.40
CA LYS A 75 7.29 7.01 0.38
C LYS A 75 8.42 6.03 0.71
N LYS A 76 9.50 6.50 1.35
CA LYS A 76 10.60 5.63 1.82
C LYS A 76 10.11 4.65 2.89
N ARG A 77 9.26 5.10 3.81
CA ARG A 77 8.70 4.26 4.87
C ARG A 77 7.66 3.29 4.30
N ALA A 78 6.81 3.73 3.37
CA ALA A 78 5.84 2.86 2.68
C ALA A 78 6.53 1.64 2.04
N LYS A 79 7.56 1.88 1.21
CA LYS A 79 8.35 0.79 0.60
C LYS A 79 8.99 -0.17 1.61
N LYS A 80 9.46 0.35 2.76
CA LYS A 80 10.03 -0.49 3.83
C LYS A 80 8.95 -1.37 4.49
N ILE A 81 7.75 -0.83 4.69
CA ILE A 81 6.62 -1.58 5.25
C ILE A 81 6.21 -2.69 4.28
N GLU A 82 6.00 -2.37 3.00
CA GLU A 82 5.66 -3.34 1.94
C GLU A 82 6.68 -4.49 1.87
N ARG A 83 7.98 -4.15 1.85
CA ARG A 83 9.04 -5.15 1.83
C ARG A 83 9.02 -6.05 3.07
N ASN A 84 8.87 -5.46 4.25
CA ASN A 84 8.83 -6.23 5.49
C ASN A 84 7.58 -7.10 5.61
N LEU A 85 6.46 -6.65 5.04
CA LEU A 85 5.21 -7.40 4.98
C LEU A 85 5.37 -8.64 4.10
N ARG A 86 6.02 -8.52 2.93
CA ARG A 86 6.39 -9.69 2.10
C ARG A 86 7.26 -10.69 2.86
N TYR A 87 8.26 -10.22 3.62
CA TYR A 87 9.07 -11.13 4.45
C TYR A 87 8.27 -11.82 5.55
N ALA A 88 7.26 -11.15 6.11
CA ALA A 88 6.38 -11.77 7.10
C ALA A 88 5.48 -12.84 6.46
N GLU A 89 4.93 -12.57 5.28
CA GLU A 89 4.10 -13.53 4.53
C GLU A 89 4.90 -14.77 4.12
N GLN A 90 6.13 -14.58 3.62
CA GLN A 90 7.03 -15.68 3.29
C GLN A 90 7.31 -16.58 4.51
N ARG A 91 7.60 -15.97 5.68
CA ARG A 91 7.79 -16.74 6.91
C ARG A 91 6.53 -17.47 7.35
N LYS A 92 5.36 -16.85 7.20
CA LYS A 92 4.09 -17.51 7.53
C LYS A 92 3.86 -18.73 6.63
N LEU A 93 4.05 -18.59 5.32
CA LEU A 93 3.89 -19.71 4.38
C LEU A 93 4.86 -20.85 4.67
N LEU A 94 6.11 -20.55 5.04
CA LEU A 94 7.07 -21.58 5.46
C LEU A 94 6.60 -22.34 6.71
N VAL A 95 6.04 -21.63 7.70
CA VAL A 95 5.45 -22.26 8.88
C VAL A 95 4.22 -23.10 8.52
N ASP A 96 3.37 -22.61 7.63
CA ASP A 96 2.17 -23.35 7.20
C ASP A 96 2.54 -24.61 6.40
N VAL A 97 3.60 -24.57 5.59
CA VAL A 97 4.15 -25.75 4.90
C VAL A 97 4.79 -26.72 5.89
N GLN A 98 5.59 -26.24 6.85
CA GLN A 98 6.18 -27.09 7.89
C GLN A 98 5.11 -27.79 8.73
N LYS A 99 4.05 -27.08 9.13
CA LYS A 99 2.92 -27.68 9.84
C LYS A 99 2.21 -28.75 9.02
N LYS A 100 1.99 -28.51 7.73
CA LYS A 100 1.42 -29.54 6.84
C LYS A 100 2.31 -30.75 6.70
N VAL A 101 3.62 -30.55 6.58
CA VAL A 101 4.58 -31.68 6.54
C VAL A 101 4.58 -32.43 7.87
N GLU A 102 4.54 -31.75 9.02
CA GLU A 102 4.44 -32.39 10.35
C GLU A 102 3.10 -33.13 10.54
N ASP A 103 1.98 -32.59 10.04
CA ASP A 103 0.66 -33.23 10.09
C ASP A 103 0.53 -34.39 9.08
N ASP A 104 1.24 -34.35 7.93
CA ASP A 104 1.27 -35.42 6.91
C ASP A 104 2.43 -36.43 7.11
N MET A 105 3.23 -36.33 8.18
CA MET A 105 4.27 -37.31 8.53
C MET A 105 3.72 -38.62 9.15
N GLU A 106 2.47 -38.97 8.83
CA GLU A 106 1.97 -40.33 8.74
C GLU A 106 1.47 -40.59 7.30
N VAL A 107 2.36 -40.65 6.30
CA VAL A 107 2.28 -41.55 5.12
C VAL A 107 3.50 -41.29 4.23
N ASP A 108 4.25 -42.36 4.03
CA ASP A 108 5.36 -42.49 3.08
C ASP A 108 4.88 -42.24 1.63
N GLY A 109 5.63 -41.47 0.83
CA GLY A 109 5.36 -41.40 -0.62
C GLY A 109 5.74 -40.09 -1.31
N GLU A 110 6.88 -40.13 -2.01
CA GLU A 110 7.34 -39.24 -3.09
C GLU A 110 6.29 -38.28 -3.70
N VAL A 111 6.49 -36.95 -3.58
CA VAL A 111 6.03 -36.04 -4.65
C VAL A 111 7.02 -34.91 -4.92
N ALA A 112 7.51 -34.98 -6.16
CA ALA A 112 8.40 -34.12 -6.90
C ALA A 112 8.17 -32.60 -6.78
N ALA A 113 9.31 -31.92 -6.78
CA ALA A 113 9.50 -30.52 -7.12
C ALA A 113 8.81 -30.14 -8.44
N SER A 114 7.81 -29.25 -8.37
CA SER A 114 7.33 -28.50 -9.54
C SER A 114 6.63 -27.20 -9.12
N SER A 115 7.40 -26.18 -8.75
CA SER A 115 6.90 -24.80 -8.71
C SER A 115 8.00 -23.78 -8.99
N ALA A 116 8.75 -24.01 -10.06
CA ALA A 116 9.58 -22.99 -10.69
C ALA A 116 8.87 -22.48 -11.95
N GLY A 117 8.44 -21.21 -11.92
CA GLY A 117 8.20 -20.43 -13.14
C GLY A 117 6.75 -20.01 -13.39
N SER A 118 6.39 -18.81 -12.92
CA SER A 118 5.51 -17.90 -13.69
C SER A 118 5.50 -16.48 -13.12
N ASP A 119 6.68 -15.91 -12.83
CA ASP A 119 6.82 -14.45 -12.69
C ASP A 119 6.92 -13.82 -14.09
N ALA A 120 5.83 -13.96 -14.87
CA ALA A 120 5.63 -13.23 -16.11
C ALA A 120 5.35 -11.77 -15.75
N THR A 121 6.42 -11.02 -15.49
CA THR A 121 6.40 -9.57 -15.35
C THR A 121 5.54 -8.97 -16.47
N LYS A 122 4.53 -8.18 -16.09
CA LYS A 122 3.64 -7.48 -17.02
C LYS A 122 4.49 -6.53 -17.87
N LYS A 123 4.99 -7.02 -19.02
CA LYS A 123 5.78 -6.23 -19.98
C LYS A 123 5.01 -4.96 -20.32
N SER A 124 5.65 -3.80 -20.13
CA SER A 124 5.09 -2.49 -20.44
C SER A 124 4.68 -2.42 -21.93
N GLN A 125 3.72 -1.57 -22.28
CA GLN A 125 3.27 -1.43 -23.68
C GLN A 125 4.45 -1.16 -24.63
N LEU A 126 5.42 -0.34 -24.20
CA LEU A 126 6.64 -0.08 -24.94
C LEU A 126 7.50 -1.34 -25.16
N ALA A 127 7.62 -2.20 -24.15
CA ALA A 127 8.37 -3.46 -24.27
C ALA A 127 7.72 -4.41 -25.30
N ARG A 128 6.38 -4.46 -25.34
CA ARG A 128 5.63 -5.26 -26.32
C ARG A 128 5.79 -4.74 -27.74
N VAL A 129 5.76 -3.41 -27.94
CA VAL A 129 5.97 -2.79 -29.25
C VAL A 129 7.40 -3.02 -29.74
N LYS A 130 8.40 -2.89 -28.88
CA LYS A 130 9.80 -3.20 -29.24
C LYS A 130 10.00 -4.65 -29.62
N GLU A 131 9.41 -5.58 -28.85
CA GLU A 131 9.46 -7.01 -29.14
C GLU A 131 8.78 -7.35 -30.48
N ALA A 132 7.63 -6.75 -30.78
CA ALA A 132 6.95 -6.91 -32.07
C ALA A 132 7.77 -6.31 -33.24
N PHE A 133 8.41 -5.15 -33.02
CA PHE A 133 9.24 -4.49 -34.02
C PHE A 133 10.48 -5.32 -34.38
N PHE A 134 11.21 -5.82 -33.38
CA PHE A 134 12.37 -6.68 -33.61
C PHE A 134 11.98 -7.99 -34.28
N ARG A 135 10.85 -8.60 -33.87
CA ARG A 135 10.32 -9.81 -34.50
C ARG A 135 9.96 -9.59 -35.98
N ALA A 136 9.35 -8.45 -36.32
CA ALA A 136 9.03 -8.11 -37.71
C ALA A 136 10.29 -7.85 -38.55
N MET A 137 11.30 -7.19 -37.97
CA MET A 137 12.59 -7.00 -38.63
C MET A 137 13.29 -8.34 -38.93
N GLU A 138 13.32 -9.24 -37.96
CA GLU A 138 13.92 -10.57 -38.12
C GLU A 138 13.18 -11.39 -39.19
N ASP A 139 11.86 -11.29 -39.27
CA ASP A 139 11.02 -11.93 -40.30
C ASP A 139 11.32 -11.34 -41.70
N THR A 140 11.47 -10.02 -41.82
CA THR A 140 11.84 -9.37 -43.09
C THR A 140 13.29 -9.65 -43.53
N ALA A 141 14.19 -9.88 -42.58
CA ALA A 141 15.58 -10.25 -42.88
C ALA A 141 15.71 -11.74 -43.22
N SER A 142 14.79 -12.58 -42.76
CA SER A 142 14.76 -14.03 -43.04
C SER A 142 13.87 -14.39 -44.23
N SER A 143 12.95 -13.51 -44.66
CA SER A 143 12.38 -13.52 -46.01
C SER A 143 13.46 -13.10 -47.01
N GLY A 144 14.33 -14.04 -47.37
CA GLY A 144 15.29 -13.87 -48.44
C GLY A 144 14.59 -13.30 -49.67
N LEU A 145 15.07 -12.16 -50.15
CA LEU A 145 14.78 -11.66 -51.49
C LEU A 145 15.18 -12.75 -52.49
N VAL A 146 14.24 -13.61 -52.85
CA VAL A 146 14.34 -14.46 -54.04
C VAL A 146 14.18 -13.50 -55.22
N LEU A 147 15.28 -12.83 -55.56
CA LEU A 147 15.47 -12.25 -56.88
C LEU A 147 15.63 -13.44 -57.83
N GLU A 148 14.53 -13.86 -58.46
CA GLU A 148 14.63 -14.73 -59.62
C GLU A 148 15.45 -14.00 -60.69
N ASN A 149 16.70 -14.42 -60.86
CA ASN A 149 17.51 -14.11 -62.02
C ASN A 149 16.93 -14.86 -63.23
N GLY A 150 15.80 -14.39 -63.75
CA GLY A 150 15.13 -14.90 -64.95
C GLY A 150 15.39 -14.00 -66.15
N ALA A 151 16.01 -14.56 -67.18
CA ALA A 151 16.43 -13.88 -68.40
C ALA A 151 15.26 -13.26 -69.20
N GLY A 152 15.44 -11.99 -69.60
CA GLY A 152 14.98 -11.33 -70.82
C GLY A 152 13.53 -11.52 -71.31
N THR A 153 12.76 -10.44 -71.35
CA THR A 153 11.91 -10.11 -72.52
C THR A 153 11.68 -8.60 -72.64
N THR A 154 12.04 -8.07 -73.80
CA THR A 154 11.91 -6.68 -74.25
C THR A 154 10.51 -6.42 -74.81
N LEU A 155 9.69 -5.62 -74.14
CA LEU A 155 8.59 -4.81 -74.70
C LEU A 155 8.41 -3.63 -73.71
N GLY A 156 8.69 -2.35 -73.98
CA GLY A 156 8.47 -1.56 -75.18
C GLY A 156 7.54 -0.38 -74.82
N GLY A 157 8.11 0.81 -74.56
CA GLY A 157 7.40 2.11 -74.43
C GLY A 157 7.43 2.73 -73.03
N ARG A 158 8.29 3.72 -72.69
CA ARG A 158 8.29 5.18 -73.00
C ARG A 158 7.09 5.94 -72.39
N PHE A 159 7.17 7.08 -71.68
CA PHE A 159 8.17 8.13 -71.40
C PHE A 159 7.68 8.94 -70.15
N PHE A 160 8.58 9.74 -69.58
CA PHE A 160 8.48 10.76 -68.51
C PHE A 160 7.14 11.46 -68.22
N SER A 161 6.90 11.74 -66.92
CA SER A 161 6.89 13.10 -66.34
C SER A 161 7.39 13.04 -64.89
#